data_AF-A0A0Q6R9B1-F1
#
_entry.id   AF-A0A0Q6R9B1-F1
#
_cell.length_a   1.000
_cell.length_b   1.000
_cell.length_c   1.000
_cell.angle_alpha   90.00
_cell.angle_beta   90.00
_cell.angle_gamma   90.00
#
_symmetry.space_group_name_H-M   'P 1'
#
loop_
_entity.id
_entity.type
_entity.pdbx_description
1 polymer ?
#
loop_
_entity_poly.entity_id
_entity_poly.type
_entity_poly.pdbx_seq_one_letter_code
_entity_poly.pdbx_strand_id
1 'polypeptide(L)'
;MDYPKSVPSAGLVNGKFVDENPLTGTPGSLIPAAWGNSVTQEIVNVIKAGDLTPDETKFDQLLQAIQSVSAKGWNLDSALPIGSLPPPTVATADGRLLVTPSALATMGGKVSVPAGVLISIGQEVVAGQLGRTRTFTTQAWSTDLSPSTWYFLRVQVVAGVLKFYAQRGSLNDVAPASLKGTPDALAGGGFQSTPLDMCVAWIITGAPGTVPSVFGIYNRSRLSWSQTVNGTGVVYLPLDPHARSARLIVGNPSPSPTDISGVSFASAGWVGGNYCFLSPALTTSSNHDAGWTSPIPCTIFTNNYVNDVTVTTLTASFDHSQLRSLWQSYQAEHMLGSTSAVSDELLFSMGIKNHPVAEYASGIAVNFSAAVNISFSWELIR
;
A
#
# COMPACT_ATOMS: atom_id res chain seq x y z
N MET A 1 33.63 -34.29 -1.93
CA MET A 1 34.04 -34.68 -0.59
C MET A 1 32.92 -35.47 0.08
N ASP A 2 33.23 -36.69 0.52
CA ASP A 2 32.41 -37.55 1.39
C ASP A 2 33.34 -38.13 2.49
N TYR A 3 32.80 -38.91 3.43
CA TYR A 3 33.61 -39.65 4.41
C TYR A 3 34.66 -40.54 3.72
N PRO A 4 35.88 -40.68 4.28
CA PRO A 4 37.01 -41.36 3.62
C PRO A 4 36.91 -42.89 3.74
N LYS A 5 35.98 -43.49 3.01
CA LYS A 5 35.69 -44.93 3.03
C LYS A 5 36.80 -45.75 2.35
N SER A 6 37.53 -45.17 1.40
CA SER A 6 38.67 -45.83 0.74
C SER A 6 39.97 -45.79 1.52
N VAL A 7 40.08 -45.01 2.59
CA VAL A 7 41.31 -44.95 3.41
C VAL A 7 41.34 -46.16 4.34
N PRO A 8 42.32 -47.09 4.19
CA PRO A 8 42.43 -48.24 5.08
C PRO A 8 42.60 -47.79 6.52
N SER A 9 41.94 -48.48 7.45
CA SER A 9 42.03 -48.18 8.89
C SER A 9 41.63 -46.74 9.27
N ALA A 10 40.76 -46.08 8.49
CA ALA A 10 40.20 -44.78 8.84
C ALA A 10 39.29 -44.80 10.10
N GLY A 11 39.03 -45.99 10.66
CA GLY A 11 38.23 -46.17 11.87
C GLY A 11 36.77 -45.78 11.66
N LEU A 12 36.21 -46.09 10.48
CA LEU A 12 34.82 -45.82 10.17
C LEU A 12 33.93 -47.03 10.49
N VAL A 13 32.79 -46.79 11.14
CA VAL A 13 31.70 -47.76 11.29
C VAL A 13 30.46 -47.17 10.66
N ASN A 14 29.80 -47.94 9.77
CA ASN A 14 28.67 -47.48 8.97
C ASN A 14 28.95 -46.17 8.19
N GLY A 15 30.20 -45.97 7.77
CA GLY A 15 30.62 -44.79 7.01
C GLY A 15 30.78 -43.51 7.83
N LYS A 16 30.89 -43.59 9.17
CA LYS A 16 31.14 -42.45 10.07
C LYS A 16 32.30 -42.75 11.02
N PHE A 17 32.98 -41.71 11.47
CA PHE A 17 34.06 -41.83 12.45
C PHE A 17 33.51 -42.36 13.78
N VAL A 18 34.27 -43.23 14.45
CA VAL A 18 33.98 -43.76 15.79
C VAL A 18 35.21 -43.67 16.69
N ASP A 19 35.00 -43.41 17.98
CA ASP A 19 36.11 -43.39 18.94
C ASP A 19 36.54 -44.82 19.29
N GLU A 20 37.77 -44.96 19.78
CA GLU A 20 38.29 -46.26 20.21
C GLU A 20 37.44 -46.82 21.35
N ASN A 21 37.22 -48.14 21.34
CA ASN A 21 36.61 -48.84 22.45
C ASN A 21 37.63 -49.81 23.08
N PRO A 22 38.28 -49.41 24.19
CA PRO A 22 39.27 -50.23 24.88
C PRO A 22 38.69 -51.53 25.45
N LEU A 23 37.37 -51.57 25.74
CA LEU A 23 36.72 -52.74 26.33
C LEU A 23 36.47 -53.86 25.31
N THR A 24 36.30 -53.51 24.03
CA THR A 24 36.09 -54.48 22.94
C THR A 24 37.32 -54.61 22.03
N GLY A 25 38.42 -53.95 22.37
CA GLY A 25 39.66 -53.93 21.58
C GLY A 25 39.46 -53.39 20.16
N THR A 26 38.44 -52.57 19.94
CA THR A 26 38.09 -52.06 18.60
C THR A 26 38.82 -50.74 18.34
N PRO A 27 39.72 -50.68 17.35
CA PRO A 27 40.44 -49.46 17.03
C PRO A 27 39.51 -48.33 16.59
N GLY A 28 39.75 -47.13 17.11
CA GLY A 28 38.99 -45.93 16.75
C GLY A 28 39.51 -45.21 15.51
N SER A 29 38.82 -44.13 15.14
CA SER A 29 39.25 -43.15 14.16
C SER A 29 40.51 -42.42 14.59
N LEU A 30 41.29 -41.96 13.62
CA LEU A 30 42.52 -41.18 13.84
C LEU A 30 42.24 -39.76 14.40
N ILE A 31 40.98 -39.33 14.37
CA ILE A 31 40.48 -38.04 14.86
C ILE A 31 39.28 -38.29 15.77
N PRO A 32 38.98 -37.38 16.73
CA PRO A 32 37.78 -37.51 17.57
C PRO A 32 36.52 -37.63 16.72
N ALA A 33 35.72 -38.66 16.97
CA ALA A 33 34.57 -39.01 16.14
C ALA A 33 33.54 -37.88 16.09
N ALA A 34 33.28 -37.24 17.23
CA ALA A 34 32.35 -36.12 17.30
C ALA A 34 32.77 -34.95 16.38
N TRP A 35 34.05 -34.60 16.37
CA TRP A 35 34.58 -33.52 15.54
C TRP A 35 34.56 -33.90 14.06
N GLY A 36 35.12 -35.06 13.71
CA GLY A 36 35.19 -35.54 12.33
C GLY A 36 33.81 -35.68 11.71
N ASN A 37 32.86 -36.26 12.43
CA ASN A 37 31.49 -36.39 11.96
C ASN A 37 30.80 -35.05 11.77
N SER A 38 30.97 -34.10 12.70
CA SER A 38 30.31 -32.79 12.61
C SER A 38 30.80 -32.01 11.40
N VAL A 39 32.12 -31.92 11.19
CA VAL A 39 32.70 -31.18 10.06
C VAL A 39 32.36 -31.85 8.72
N THR A 40 32.53 -33.17 8.60
CA THR A 40 32.25 -33.87 7.34
C THR A 40 30.76 -33.83 7.00
N GLN A 41 29.87 -33.96 7.99
CA GLN A 41 28.43 -33.90 7.75
C GLN A 41 27.98 -32.51 7.29
N GLU A 42 28.55 -31.43 7.85
CA GLU A 42 28.24 -30.06 7.41
C GLU A 42 28.63 -29.85 5.94
N ILE A 43 29.82 -30.29 5.55
CA ILE A 43 30.29 -30.19 4.17
C ILE A 43 29.42 -31.03 3.22
N VAL A 44 29.07 -32.26 3.62
CA VAL A 44 28.17 -33.13 2.86
C VAL A 44 26.78 -32.48 2.67
N ASN A 45 26.26 -31.80 3.69
CA ASN A 45 24.98 -31.11 3.61
C ASN A 45 25.03 -29.96 2.59
N VAL A 46 26.11 -29.15 2.60
CA VAL A 46 26.31 -28.07 1.62
C VAL A 46 26.41 -28.63 0.20
N ILE A 47 27.14 -29.73 0.00
CA ILE A 47 27.29 -30.38 -1.32
C ILE A 47 25.92 -30.85 -1.85
N LYS A 48 25.12 -31.50 -1.01
CA LYS A 48 23.76 -31.93 -1.37
C LYS A 48 22.84 -30.76 -1.67
N ALA A 49 22.92 -29.67 -0.91
CA ALA A 49 22.15 -28.45 -1.16
C ALA A 49 22.54 -27.78 -2.51
N GLY A 50 23.75 -28.00 -2.99
CA GLY A 50 24.20 -27.63 -4.33
C GLY A 50 23.65 -28.52 -5.46
N ASP A 51 22.82 -29.52 -5.15
CA ASP A 51 22.40 -30.64 -6.01
C ASP A 51 23.58 -31.44 -6.59
N LEU A 52 24.65 -31.58 -5.79
CA LEU A 52 25.79 -32.43 -6.12
C LEU A 52 25.76 -33.70 -5.26
N THR A 53 26.21 -34.82 -5.83
CA THR A 53 26.39 -36.07 -5.09
C THR A 53 27.77 -36.07 -4.41
N PRO A 54 27.85 -36.16 -3.07
CA PRO A 54 29.14 -36.25 -2.37
C PRO A 54 29.99 -37.41 -2.87
N ASP A 55 31.26 -37.12 -3.16
CA ASP A 55 32.25 -38.07 -3.65
C ASP A 55 33.58 -37.87 -2.91
N GLU A 56 34.09 -38.92 -2.28
CA GLU A 56 35.35 -38.89 -1.53
C GLU A 56 36.58 -38.59 -2.41
N THR A 57 36.50 -38.83 -3.72
CA THR A 57 37.60 -38.61 -4.67
C THR A 57 37.66 -37.18 -5.22
N LYS A 58 36.68 -36.34 -4.87
CA LYS A 58 36.55 -34.96 -5.36
C LYS A 58 36.81 -33.93 -4.26
N PHE A 59 37.77 -33.05 -4.48
CA PHE A 59 38.24 -32.06 -3.50
C PHE A 59 37.72 -30.64 -3.72
N ASP A 60 36.93 -30.43 -4.77
CA ASP A 60 36.37 -29.13 -5.17
C ASP A 60 34.85 -29.05 -5.03
N GLN A 61 34.18 -30.14 -4.60
CA GLN A 61 32.72 -30.18 -4.52
C GLN A 61 32.11 -29.16 -3.56
N LEU A 62 32.80 -28.78 -2.48
CA LEU A 62 32.33 -27.70 -1.61
C LEU A 62 32.31 -26.37 -2.35
N LEU A 63 33.37 -26.07 -3.10
CA LEU A 63 33.46 -24.88 -3.93
C LEU A 63 32.41 -24.91 -5.06
N GLN A 64 32.28 -26.03 -5.76
CA GLN A 64 31.27 -26.21 -6.80
C GLN A 64 29.85 -26.10 -6.24
N ALA A 65 29.58 -26.58 -5.03
CA ALA A 65 28.29 -26.43 -4.37
C ALA A 65 28.00 -24.96 -4.07
N ILE A 66 28.97 -24.22 -3.52
CA ILE A 66 28.86 -22.78 -3.28
C ILE A 66 28.62 -22.03 -4.60
N GLN A 67 29.37 -22.36 -5.66
CA GLN A 67 29.21 -21.77 -6.99
C GLN A 67 27.86 -22.14 -7.62
N SER A 68 27.39 -23.38 -7.48
CA SER A 68 26.09 -23.87 -7.98
C SER A 68 24.93 -23.18 -7.28
N VAL A 69 24.95 -23.14 -5.94
CA VAL A 69 23.98 -22.36 -5.14
C VAL A 69 24.00 -20.89 -5.55
N SER A 70 25.19 -20.34 -5.87
CA SER A 70 25.31 -18.95 -6.29
C SER A 70 24.83 -18.70 -7.74
N ALA A 71 25.08 -19.64 -8.65
CA ALA A 71 24.78 -19.55 -10.09
C ALA A 71 23.34 -19.94 -10.43
N LYS A 72 22.66 -20.76 -9.62
CA LYS A 72 21.19 -20.91 -9.60
C LYS A 72 20.47 -19.61 -9.26
N GLY A 73 21.23 -18.55 -9.04
CA GLY A 73 20.78 -17.23 -8.69
C GLY A 73 20.62 -17.14 -7.19
N TRP A 74 21.64 -16.57 -6.54
CA TRP A 74 21.31 -15.32 -5.85
C TRP A 74 20.83 -14.36 -6.94
N ASN A 75 19.60 -14.54 -7.43
CA ASN A 75 18.86 -13.41 -7.93
C ASN A 75 19.02 -12.33 -6.86
N LEU A 76 19.01 -11.06 -7.21
CA LEU A 76 19.00 -9.94 -6.26
C LEU A 76 17.73 -9.92 -5.36
N ASP A 77 17.26 -11.09 -4.91
CA ASP A 77 16.50 -11.39 -3.70
C ASP A 77 17.36 -11.16 -2.43
N SER A 78 18.22 -10.14 -2.47
CA SER A 78 18.91 -9.65 -1.30
C SER A 78 17.85 -9.20 -0.32
N ALA A 79 17.79 -9.87 0.83
CA ALA A 79 16.97 -9.36 1.90
C ALA A 79 17.45 -7.93 2.21
N LEU A 80 16.56 -6.97 2.10
CA LEU A 80 16.84 -5.56 2.36
C LEU A 80 16.59 -5.28 3.84
N PRO A 81 17.23 -4.25 4.42
CA PRO A 81 16.76 -3.68 5.66
C PRO A 81 15.25 -3.44 5.57
N ILE A 82 14.49 -3.85 6.59
CA ILE A 82 13.02 -3.80 6.54
C ILE A 82 12.50 -2.39 6.19
N GLY A 83 13.18 -1.33 6.67
CA GLY A 83 12.85 0.06 6.35
C GLY A 83 13.06 0.48 4.90
N SER A 84 13.76 -0.33 4.09
CA SER A 84 13.97 -0.10 2.66
C SER A 84 13.00 -0.89 1.78
N LEU A 85 12.13 -1.71 2.37
CA LEU A 85 11.11 -2.42 1.61
C LEU A 85 9.98 -1.46 1.17
N PRO A 86 9.43 -1.65 -0.04
CA PRO A 86 8.28 -0.87 -0.49
C PRO A 86 7.03 -1.15 0.36
N PRO A 87 6.06 -0.23 0.38
CA PRO A 87 4.76 -0.51 0.96
C PRO A 87 4.04 -1.62 0.17
N PRO A 88 3.12 -2.34 0.82
CA PRO A 88 2.48 -3.50 0.23
C PRO A 88 1.43 -3.06 -0.80
N THR A 89 1.20 -3.90 -1.81
CA THR A 89 0.35 -3.56 -2.96
C THR A 89 -0.69 -4.63 -3.26
N VAL A 90 -1.88 -4.21 -3.69
CA VAL A 90 -2.92 -5.11 -4.19
C VAL A 90 -2.98 -5.00 -5.71
N ALA A 91 -2.91 -6.13 -6.41
CA ALA A 91 -2.86 -6.20 -7.87
C ALA A 91 -4.25 -6.07 -8.51
N THR A 92 -4.98 -5.01 -8.19
CA THR A 92 -6.25 -4.64 -8.81
C THR A 92 -6.13 -3.27 -9.48
N ALA A 93 -7.07 -2.96 -10.39
CA ALA A 93 -7.12 -1.69 -11.10
C ALA A 93 -7.31 -0.48 -10.15
N ASP A 94 -7.93 -0.69 -9.01
CA ASP A 94 -8.15 0.33 -7.97
C ASP A 94 -7.21 0.17 -6.77
N GLY A 95 -6.26 -0.78 -6.79
CA GLY A 95 -5.31 -0.99 -5.69
C GLY A 95 -5.95 -1.35 -4.34
N ARG A 96 -7.22 -1.76 -4.32
CA ARG A 96 -7.91 -2.21 -3.10
C ARG A 96 -8.25 -3.70 -3.19
N LEU A 97 -8.25 -4.35 -2.04
CA LEU A 97 -8.78 -5.71 -1.93
C LEU A 97 -10.27 -5.64 -1.61
N LEU A 98 -11.08 -6.41 -2.34
CA LEU A 98 -12.51 -6.50 -2.07
C LEU A 98 -12.75 -7.12 -0.68
N VAL A 99 -13.55 -6.46 0.13
CA VAL A 99 -14.00 -6.93 1.44
C VAL A 99 -15.52 -6.89 1.44
N THR A 100 -16.15 -8.06 1.52
CA THR A 100 -17.61 -8.20 1.45
C THR A 100 -18.18 -8.32 2.86
N PRO A 101 -18.99 -7.35 3.32
CA PRO A 101 -19.67 -7.45 4.60
C PRO A 101 -21.00 -8.22 4.48
N SER A 102 -21.40 -8.90 5.54
CA SER A 102 -22.74 -9.49 5.67
C SER A 102 -23.24 -9.39 7.11
N ALA A 103 -24.57 -9.35 7.27
CA ALA A 103 -25.20 -9.35 8.58
C ALA A 103 -25.08 -10.73 9.24
N LEU A 104 -24.94 -10.74 10.57
CA LEU A 104 -24.92 -11.96 11.37
C LEU A 104 -25.79 -11.76 12.62
N ALA A 105 -26.81 -12.60 12.81
CA ALA A 105 -27.92 -12.34 13.73
C ALA A 105 -27.50 -12.02 15.18
N THR A 106 -26.46 -12.69 15.69
CA THR A 106 -26.01 -12.56 17.09
C THR A 106 -24.73 -11.72 17.26
N MET A 107 -24.19 -11.17 16.17
CA MET A 107 -22.88 -10.52 16.13
C MET A 107 -22.94 -9.18 15.39
N GLY A 108 -21.88 -8.38 15.47
CA GLY A 108 -21.76 -7.11 14.73
C GLY A 108 -21.67 -7.25 13.21
N GLY A 109 -21.76 -8.49 12.69
CA GLY A 109 -21.65 -8.85 11.30
C GLY A 109 -20.46 -9.75 11.01
N LYS A 110 -20.25 -10.02 9.71
CA LYS A 110 -19.16 -10.82 9.17
C LYS A 110 -18.52 -10.07 8.02
N VAL A 111 -17.22 -10.26 7.83
CA VAL A 111 -16.50 -9.80 6.62
C VAL A 111 -15.79 -10.96 5.96
N SER A 112 -15.71 -10.93 4.63
CA SER A 112 -14.98 -11.93 3.84
C SER A 112 -14.11 -11.32 2.74
N VAL A 113 -12.99 -11.98 2.47
CA VAL A 113 -12.04 -11.67 1.41
C VAL A 113 -12.04 -12.82 0.39
N PRO A 114 -12.04 -12.53 -0.92
CA PRO A 114 -12.02 -13.56 -1.96
C PRO A 114 -10.62 -14.18 -2.12
N ALA A 115 -10.59 -15.42 -2.64
CA ALA A 115 -9.37 -16.02 -3.13
C ALA A 115 -8.98 -15.45 -4.51
N GLY A 116 -7.71 -15.63 -4.90
CA GLY A 116 -7.26 -15.38 -6.28
C GLY A 116 -6.77 -13.96 -6.58
N VAL A 117 -6.75 -13.06 -5.60
CA VAL A 117 -6.17 -11.72 -5.77
C VAL A 117 -4.68 -11.77 -5.44
N LEU A 118 -3.83 -11.17 -6.28
CA LEU A 118 -2.39 -11.09 -5.99
C LEU A 118 -2.10 -9.90 -5.07
N ILE A 119 -1.30 -10.14 -4.03
CA ILE A 119 -0.83 -9.13 -3.09
C ILE A 119 0.69 -9.21 -2.96
N SER A 120 1.35 -8.08 -3.06
CA SER A 120 2.79 -7.94 -2.78
C SER A 120 3.00 -7.39 -1.38
N ILE A 121 3.80 -8.07 -0.55
CA ILE A 121 4.09 -7.67 0.82
C ILE A 121 5.46 -8.19 1.27
N GLY A 122 6.10 -7.50 2.21
CA GLY A 122 7.35 -7.92 2.82
C GLY A 122 7.18 -9.16 3.69
N GLN A 123 8.09 -10.11 3.50
CA GLN A 123 8.32 -11.25 4.37
C GLN A 123 9.67 -11.06 5.06
N GLU A 124 9.69 -11.23 6.39
CA GLU A 124 10.94 -11.24 7.14
C GLU A 124 11.80 -12.45 6.76
N VAL A 125 13.10 -12.20 6.63
CA VAL A 125 14.15 -13.20 6.41
C VAL A 125 14.98 -13.34 7.68
N VAL A 126 15.37 -12.21 8.27
CA VAL A 126 15.98 -12.11 9.59
C VAL A 126 15.08 -11.22 10.43
N ALA A 127 14.50 -11.79 11.49
CA ALA A 127 13.50 -11.12 12.31
C ALA A 127 13.99 -9.74 12.78
N GLY A 128 13.18 -8.71 12.53
CA GLY A 128 13.46 -7.32 12.91
C GLY A 128 14.61 -6.64 12.16
N GLN A 129 15.27 -7.30 11.20
CA GLN A 129 16.42 -6.73 10.49
C GLN A 129 16.23 -6.71 8.98
N LEU A 130 16.07 -7.89 8.38
CA LEU A 130 16.06 -8.07 6.94
C LEU A 130 14.76 -8.70 6.47
N GLY A 131 14.21 -8.20 5.36
CA GLY A 131 13.06 -8.78 4.71
C GLY A 131 13.15 -8.71 3.20
N ARG A 132 12.18 -9.32 2.52
CA ARG A 132 12.07 -9.31 1.07
C ARG A 132 10.61 -9.22 0.66
N THR A 133 10.34 -8.49 -0.41
CA THR A 133 8.99 -8.40 -0.96
C THR A 133 8.67 -9.68 -1.73
N ARG A 134 7.50 -10.25 -1.49
CA ARG A 134 6.98 -11.44 -2.18
C ARG A 134 5.55 -11.20 -2.61
N THR A 135 5.18 -11.83 -3.72
CA THR A 135 3.80 -11.84 -4.20
C THR A 135 3.11 -13.13 -3.74
N PHE A 136 1.95 -12.99 -3.13
CA PHE A 136 1.10 -14.06 -2.67
C PHE A 136 -0.27 -13.98 -3.33
N THR A 137 -0.90 -15.13 -3.55
CA THR A 137 -2.31 -15.19 -3.95
C THR A 137 -3.16 -15.29 -2.69
N THR A 138 -4.19 -14.44 -2.57
CA THR A 138 -5.14 -14.52 -1.47
C THR A 138 -5.85 -15.87 -1.47
N GLN A 139 -6.10 -16.37 -0.26
CA GLN A 139 -7.03 -17.47 -0.03
C GLN A 139 -8.34 -16.89 0.50
N ALA A 140 -9.44 -17.61 0.28
CA ALA A 140 -10.73 -17.21 0.84
C ALA A 140 -10.61 -17.14 2.37
N TRP A 141 -11.05 -16.02 2.93
CA TRP A 141 -10.96 -15.78 4.37
C TRP A 141 -12.19 -15.05 4.85
N SER A 142 -12.61 -15.31 6.09
CA SER A 142 -13.69 -14.57 6.72
C SER A 142 -13.58 -14.58 8.24
N THR A 143 -14.14 -13.58 8.90
CA THR A 143 -14.26 -13.54 10.36
C THR A 143 -15.58 -12.89 10.80
N ASP A 144 -16.07 -13.31 11.95
CA ASP A 144 -17.23 -12.72 12.61
C ASP A 144 -16.73 -11.61 13.56
N LEU A 145 -17.47 -10.51 13.63
CA LEU A 145 -17.04 -9.30 14.34
C LEU A 145 -17.95 -9.01 15.51
N SER A 146 -17.38 -8.55 16.62
CA SER A 146 -18.18 -8.08 17.76
C SER A 146 -18.96 -6.80 17.38
N PRO A 147 -20.17 -6.60 17.95
CA PRO A 147 -20.97 -5.41 17.69
C PRO A 147 -20.32 -4.12 18.24
N SER A 148 -20.72 -2.97 17.69
CA SER A 148 -20.35 -1.63 18.17
C SER A 148 -18.84 -1.42 18.34
N THR A 149 -18.05 -1.93 17.39
CA THR A 149 -16.60 -1.98 17.49
C THR A 149 -15.96 -1.51 16.19
N TRP A 150 -14.80 -0.87 16.32
CA TRP A 150 -13.95 -0.51 15.19
C TRP A 150 -12.88 -1.57 14.99
N TYR A 151 -12.83 -2.12 13.79
CA TYR A 151 -11.88 -3.13 13.37
C TYR A 151 -11.06 -2.64 12.20
N PHE A 152 -9.84 -3.13 12.12
CA PHE A 152 -8.99 -3.04 10.94
C PHE A 152 -8.73 -4.45 10.46
N LEU A 153 -9.15 -4.72 9.22
CA LEU A 153 -8.78 -5.94 8.52
C LEU A 153 -7.35 -5.76 8.04
N ARG A 154 -6.48 -6.69 8.42
CA ARG A 154 -5.06 -6.62 8.15
C ARG A 154 -4.55 -7.95 7.60
N VAL A 155 -3.40 -7.91 6.98
CA VAL A 155 -2.75 -9.10 6.43
C VAL A 155 -1.23 -9.01 6.56
N GLN A 156 -0.62 -10.11 6.99
CA GLN A 156 0.82 -10.23 7.16
C GLN A 156 1.31 -11.61 6.71
N VAL A 157 2.62 -11.76 6.52
CA VAL A 157 3.24 -13.06 6.21
C VAL A 157 3.73 -13.72 7.49
N VAL A 158 3.23 -14.93 7.77
CA VAL A 158 3.64 -15.76 8.90
C VAL A 158 4.03 -17.14 8.37
N ALA A 159 5.24 -17.59 8.71
CA ALA A 159 5.79 -18.85 8.24
C ALA A 159 5.68 -19.05 6.71
N GLY A 160 5.92 -17.98 5.94
CA GLY A 160 5.86 -18.00 4.48
C GLY A 160 4.45 -18.01 3.87
N VAL A 161 3.41 -17.82 4.68
CA VAL A 161 2.02 -17.83 4.23
C VAL A 161 1.32 -16.52 4.57
N LEU A 162 0.48 -16.04 3.65
CA LEU A 162 -0.37 -14.88 3.85
C LEU A 162 -1.46 -15.17 4.91
N LYS A 163 -1.52 -14.37 5.98
CA LYS A 163 -2.48 -14.51 7.08
C LYS A 163 -3.28 -13.24 7.27
N PHE A 164 -4.57 -13.32 6.97
CA PHE A 164 -5.54 -12.27 7.29
C PHE A 164 -5.96 -12.36 8.75
N TYR A 165 -6.20 -11.21 9.36
CA TYR A 165 -6.68 -11.09 10.72
C TYR A 165 -7.43 -9.76 10.90
N ALA A 166 -8.30 -9.70 11.90
CA ALA A 166 -8.92 -8.45 12.32
C ALA A 166 -8.30 -8.00 13.66
N GLN A 167 -8.11 -6.70 13.82
CA GLN A 167 -7.60 -6.11 15.06
C GLN A 167 -8.42 -4.87 15.40
N ARG A 168 -8.76 -4.67 16.67
CA ARG A 168 -9.48 -3.48 17.11
C ARG A 168 -8.53 -2.29 17.21
N GLY A 169 -9.04 -1.07 17.03
CA GLY A 169 -8.20 0.11 17.13
C GLY A 169 -8.90 1.42 16.83
N SER A 170 -8.13 2.50 16.84
CA SER A 170 -8.52 3.83 16.40
C SER A 170 -7.86 4.14 15.06
N LEU A 171 -8.50 4.98 14.23
CA LEU A 171 -8.06 5.26 12.85
C LEU A 171 -6.63 5.85 12.71
N ASN A 172 -6.06 6.32 13.81
CA ASN A 172 -4.79 7.02 13.84
C ASN A 172 -3.81 6.34 14.80
N ASP A 173 -3.96 5.04 15.04
CA ASP A 173 -3.06 4.29 15.91
C ASP A 173 -1.62 4.37 15.39
N VAL A 174 -0.65 4.41 16.31
CA VAL A 174 0.78 4.44 15.96
C VAL A 174 1.20 3.06 15.46
N ALA A 175 2.00 3.03 14.40
CA ALA A 175 2.58 1.78 13.92
C ALA A 175 3.46 1.14 15.00
N PRO A 176 3.28 -0.15 15.31
CA PRO A 176 4.10 -0.83 16.31
C PRO A 176 5.56 -0.95 15.83
N ALA A 177 6.51 -1.03 16.76
CA ALA A 177 7.94 -1.17 16.45
C ALA A 177 8.27 -2.45 15.64
N SER A 178 7.45 -3.50 15.79
CA SER A 178 7.52 -4.72 15.00
C SER A 178 7.10 -4.51 13.53
N LEU A 179 6.50 -3.37 13.21
CA LEU A 179 5.79 -3.07 11.97
C LEU A 179 4.64 -4.04 11.67
N LYS A 180 4.24 -4.87 12.64
CA LYS A 180 3.19 -5.89 12.51
C LYS A 180 2.12 -5.70 13.57
N GLY A 181 0.87 -5.81 13.16
CA GLY A 181 -0.24 -5.79 14.09
C GLY A 181 -0.30 -7.07 14.91
N THR A 182 -1.12 -7.04 15.96
CA THR A 182 -1.32 -8.19 16.85
C THR A 182 -2.72 -8.75 16.58
N PRO A 183 -2.83 -9.94 15.97
CA PRO A 183 -4.13 -10.58 15.73
C PRO A 183 -4.99 -10.59 17.00
N ASP A 184 -6.27 -10.24 16.85
CA ASP A 184 -7.29 -10.22 17.90
C ASP A 184 -7.02 -9.26 19.08
N ALA A 185 -5.98 -8.41 19.00
CA ALA A 185 -5.74 -7.40 20.01
C ALA A 185 -6.90 -6.38 20.10
N LEU A 186 -7.16 -5.91 21.31
CA LEU A 186 -8.27 -5.01 21.63
C LEU A 186 -7.99 -3.53 21.30
N ALA A 187 -6.79 -3.21 20.82
CA ALA A 187 -6.37 -1.86 20.42
C ALA A 187 -5.18 -1.92 19.44
N GLY A 188 -4.81 -0.78 18.86
CA GLY A 188 -3.60 -0.62 18.06
C GLY A 188 -3.71 -1.18 16.64
N GLY A 189 -4.92 -1.45 16.14
CA GLY A 189 -5.13 -2.00 14.80
C GLY A 189 -5.15 -0.96 13.68
N GLY A 190 -5.35 0.33 13.98
CA GLY A 190 -5.62 1.35 12.95
C GLY A 190 -4.42 2.15 12.49
N PHE A 191 -3.23 1.54 12.48
CA PHE A 191 -2.04 2.14 11.89
C PHE A 191 -1.97 1.88 10.38
N GLN A 192 -1.19 2.68 9.67
CA GLN A 192 -1.03 2.55 8.23
C GLN A 192 -0.38 1.22 7.82
N SER A 193 -0.52 0.86 6.54
CA SER A 193 0.22 -0.28 5.99
C SER A 193 1.72 -0.04 6.16
N THR A 194 2.42 -1.02 6.70
CA THR A 194 3.88 -1.07 6.80
C THR A 194 4.41 -2.03 5.74
N PRO A 195 5.73 -2.12 5.53
CA PRO A 195 6.27 -3.11 4.61
C PRO A 195 5.98 -4.56 5.00
N LEU A 196 5.69 -4.86 6.28
CA LEU A 196 5.46 -6.22 6.79
C LEU A 196 3.99 -6.54 7.08
N ASP A 197 3.13 -5.52 7.03
CA ASP A 197 1.73 -5.64 7.44
C ASP A 197 0.86 -4.66 6.65
N MET A 198 -0.07 -5.19 5.87
CA MET A 198 -0.99 -4.41 5.08
C MET A 198 -2.30 -4.20 5.83
N CYS A 199 -2.70 -2.94 6.02
CA CYS A 199 -4.07 -2.60 6.38
C CYS A 199 -4.93 -2.65 5.11
N VAL A 200 -5.99 -3.46 5.14
CA VAL A 200 -6.85 -3.72 3.99
C VAL A 200 -8.12 -2.88 4.04
N ALA A 201 -8.74 -2.78 5.20
CA ALA A 201 -9.97 -2.02 5.39
C ALA A 201 -10.13 -1.56 6.83
N TRP A 202 -10.76 -0.40 7.01
CA TRP A 202 -11.39 -0.01 8.26
C TRP A 202 -12.85 -0.49 8.24
N ILE A 203 -13.29 -1.10 9.33
CA ILE A 203 -14.60 -1.72 9.47
C ILE A 203 -15.27 -1.17 10.73
N ILE A 204 -16.49 -0.70 10.60
CA ILE A 204 -17.33 -0.26 11.72
C ILE A 204 -18.52 -1.21 11.83
N THR A 205 -18.64 -1.88 12.97
CA THR A 205 -19.80 -2.75 13.25
C THR A 205 -20.88 -2.00 14.01
N GLY A 206 -22.14 -2.28 13.67
CA GLY A 206 -23.31 -1.76 14.36
C GLY A 206 -23.80 -2.69 15.47
N ALA A 207 -25.11 -2.65 15.74
CA ALA A 207 -25.79 -3.58 16.63
C ALA A 207 -25.79 -5.02 16.05
N PRO A 208 -26.06 -6.06 16.87
CA PRO A 208 -26.24 -7.42 16.38
C PRO A 208 -27.23 -7.51 15.20
N GLY A 209 -26.92 -8.31 14.18
CA GLY A 209 -27.77 -8.48 13.00
C GLY A 209 -27.66 -7.38 11.94
N THR A 210 -26.77 -6.40 12.12
CA THR A 210 -26.52 -5.34 11.12
C THR A 210 -25.36 -5.68 10.17
N VAL A 211 -25.34 -5.08 8.99
CA VAL A 211 -24.23 -5.21 8.02
C VAL A 211 -23.11 -4.23 8.41
N PRO A 212 -21.85 -4.66 8.57
CA PRO A 212 -20.73 -3.76 8.83
C PRO A 212 -20.51 -2.73 7.72
N SER A 213 -20.17 -1.50 8.09
CA SER A 213 -19.65 -0.50 7.14
C SER A 213 -18.17 -0.78 6.88
N VAL A 214 -17.78 -0.85 5.62
CA VAL A 214 -16.42 -1.21 5.19
C VAL A 214 -15.82 -0.08 4.36
N PHE A 215 -14.64 0.38 4.74
CA PHE A 215 -13.89 1.43 4.07
C PHE A 215 -12.54 0.87 3.62
N GLY A 216 -12.41 0.59 2.32
CA GLY A 216 -11.21 -0.03 1.75
C GLY A 216 -9.99 0.89 1.75
N ILE A 217 -8.81 0.32 2.03
CA ILE A 217 -7.53 1.03 2.04
C ILE A 217 -6.84 0.88 0.68
N TYR A 218 -6.36 2.00 0.13
CA TYR A 218 -5.66 2.06 -1.15
C TYR A 218 -4.22 1.54 -1.00
N ASN A 219 -3.92 0.33 -1.44
CA ASN A 219 -2.60 -0.30 -1.30
C ASN A 219 -1.88 -0.35 -2.66
N ARG A 220 -1.06 0.66 -2.92
CA ARG A 220 -0.26 0.80 -4.15
C ARG A 220 1.18 1.18 -3.86
N SER A 221 2.05 0.92 -4.84
CA SER A 221 3.46 1.31 -4.78
C SER A 221 3.65 2.83 -4.79
N ARG A 222 2.67 3.56 -5.32
CA ARG A 222 2.59 5.02 -5.29
C ARG A 222 1.16 5.42 -4.97
N LEU A 223 0.99 6.36 -4.05
CA LEU A 223 -0.30 6.95 -3.70
C LEU A 223 -0.65 8.14 -4.59
N SER A 224 -0.09 8.16 -5.80
CA SER A 224 -0.39 9.15 -6.83
C SER A 224 -1.08 8.53 -8.03
N TRP A 225 -1.88 9.34 -8.69
CA TRP A 225 -2.69 8.99 -9.85
C TRP A 225 -2.69 10.17 -10.83
N SER A 226 -2.65 9.88 -12.12
CA SER A 226 -2.81 10.90 -13.14
C SER A 226 -3.71 10.43 -14.28
N GLN A 227 -4.40 11.38 -14.90
CA GLN A 227 -5.28 11.12 -16.05
C GLN A 227 -5.40 12.38 -16.90
N THR A 228 -5.41 12.20 -18.22
CA THR A 228 -5.78 13.24 -19.18
C THR A 228 -7.19 12.98 -19.71
N VAL A 229 -8.02 14.02 -19.79
CA VAL A 229 -9.42 13.91 -20.24
C VAL A 229 -9.75 14.87 -21.38
N ASN A 230 -10.79 14.54 -22.14
CA ASN A 230 -11.34 15.34 -23.23
C ASN A 230 -12.88 15.31 -23.20
N GLY A 231 -13.53 16.36 -23.69
CA GLY A 231 -14.99 16.47 -23.76
C GLY A 231 -15.64 16.78 -22.40
N THR A 232 -16.76 16.14 -22.10
CA THR A 232 -17.52 16.33 -20.85
C THR A 232 -17.69 15.01 -20.14
N GLY A 233 -17.47 14.98 -18.83
CA GLY A 233 -17.54 13.76 -18.05
C GLY A 233 -17.18 13.94 -16.58
N VAL A 234 -16.83 12.83 -15.93
CA VAL A 234 -16.47 12.76 -14.52
C VAL A 234 -15.20 11.93 -14.33
N VAL A 235 -14.32 12.41 -13.45
CA VAL A 235 -13.21 11.63 -12.89
C VAL A 235 -13.44 11.44 -11.40
N TYR A 236 -12.90 10.36 -10.83
CA TYR A 236 -13.05 10.08 -9.41
C TYR A 236 -11.68 10.07 -8.73
N LEU A 237 -11.49 10.98 -7.78
CA LEU A 237 -10.26 11.06 -6.99
C LEU A 237 -10.26 9.96 -5.93
N PRO A 238 -9.30 9.02 -5.94
CA PRO A 238 -9.22 7.98 -4.91
C PRO A 238 -9.08 8.58 -3.51
N LEU A 239 -9.80 8.01 -2.54
CA LEU A 239 -9.74 8.39 -1.12
C LEU A 239 -9.64 7.13 -0.26
N ASP A 240 -8.93 7.17 0.86
CA ASP A 240 -8.98 6.10 1.84
C ASP A 240 -8.93 6.65 3.27
N PRO A 241 -9.36 5.86 4.27
CA PRO A 241 -9.42 6.31 5.67
C PRO A 241 -8.10 6.76 6.30
N HIS A 242 -6.94 6.38 5.75
CA HIS A 242 -5.65 6.77 6.30
C HIS A 242 -5.09 8.06 5.69
N ALA A 243 -5.76 8.64 4.69
CA ALA A 243 -5.38 9.94 4.16
C ALA A 243 -5.51 11.02 5.25
N ARG A 244 -4.52 11.90 5.32
CA ARG A 244 -4.42 13.07 6.18
C ARG A 244 -4.57 14.35 5.39
N SER A 245 -4.01 14.33 4.21
CA SER A 245 -4.13 15.40 3.24
C SER A 245 -4.10 14.84 1.83
N ALA A 246 -4.28 15.70 0.85
CA ALA A 246 -4.04 15.36 -0.53
C ALA A 246 -3.71 16.61 -1.32
N ARG A 247 -3.13 16.39 -2.50
CA ARG A 247 -2.84 17.42 -3.47
C ARG A 247 -3.42 17.03 -4.81
N LEU A 248 -4.11 17.97 -5.44
CA LEU A 248 -4.54 17.89 -6.82
C LEU A 248 -3.84 19.00 -7.61
N ILE A 249 -3.25 18.65 -8.73
CA ILE A 249 -2.85 19.62 -9.75
C ILE A 249 -3.76 19.36 -10.95
N VAL A 250 -4.47 20.40 -11.37
CA VAL A 250 -5.23 20.38 -12.62
C VAL A 250 -4.65 21.45 -13.52
N GLY A 251 -4.18 21.04 -14.68
CA GLY A 251 -3.51 21.94 -15.61
C GLY A 251 -3.58 21.46 -17.03
N ASN A 252 -2.95 22.25 -17.90
CA ASN A 252 -2.81 21.99 -19.33
C ASN A 252 -4.14 21.87 -20.11
N PRO A 253 -5.21 22.67 -19.86
CA PRO A 253 -6.20 22.80 -20.92
C PRO A 253 -5.46 23.37 -22.14
N SER A 254 -5.45 22.62 -23.25
CA SER A 254 -5.19 23.26 -24.54
C SER A 254 -6.34 24.26 -24.72
N PRO A 255 -6.08 25.57 -24.86
CA PRO A 255 -7.18 26.53 -24.87
C PRO A 255 -8.17 26.20 -25.96
N SER A 256 -9.43 26.01 -25.58
CA SER A 256 -10.48 25.78 -26.56
C SER A 256 -10.74 27.10 -27.30
N PRO A 257 -10.76 27.10 -28.65
CA PRO A 257 -11.05 28.29 -29.44
C PRO A 257 -12.55 28.54 -29.60
N THR A 258 -13.41 27.68 -29.06
CA THR A 258 -14.87 27.76 -29.22
C THR A 258 -15.65 27.69 -27.91
N ASP A 259 -15.09 27.11 -26.85
CA ASP A 259 -15.83 26.75 -25.64
C ASP A 259 -15.08 27.13 -24.36
N ILE A 260 -15.84 27.32 -23.28
CA ILE A 260 -15.32 27.53 -21.93
C ILE A 260 -15.11 26.16 -21.27
N SER A 261 -13.86 25.86 -20.93
CA SER A 261 -13.47 24.67 -20.16
C SER A 261 -13.72 24.90 -18.66
N GLY A 262 -14.23 23.87 -17.99
CA GLY A 262 -14.49 23.93 -16.56
C GLY A 262 -14.22 22.61 -15.87
N VAL A 263 -13.69 22.70 -14.65
CA VAL A 263 -13.51 21.57 -13.73
C VAL A 263 -14.05 21.95 -12.36
N SER A 264 -14.99 21.17 -11.84
CA SER A 264 -15.66 21.43 -10.58
C SER A 264 -16.00 20.15 -9.85
N PHE A 265 -16.05 20.18 -8.51
CA PHE A 265 -16.55 19.03 -7.78
C PHE A 265 -18.06 18.86 -7.99
N ALA A 266 -18.53 17.62 -7.90
CA ALA A 266 -19.96 17.38 -7.70
C ALA A 266 -20.43 18.03 -6.38
N SER A 267 -21.68 18.51 -6.34
CA SER A 267 -22.23 19.26 -5.20
C SER A 267 -22.50 18.42 -3.95
N ALA A 268 -22.59 17.10 -4.07
CA ALA A 268 -22.92 16.21 -2.96
C ALA A 268 -21.90 16.27 -1.82
N GLY A 269 -22.40 16.41 -0.59
CA GLY A 269 -21.59 16.39 0.63
C GLY A 269 -20.91 17.71 1.00
N TRP A 270 -20.94 18.74 0.14
CA TRP A 270 -20.43 20.06 0.53
C TRP A 270 -21.35 20.71 1.56
N VAL A 271 -20.77 21.31 2.59
CA VAL A 271 -21.51 21.96 3.69
C VAL A 271 -21.25 23.46 3.78
N GLY A 272 -20.31 23.96 2.99
CA GLY A 272 -19.96 25.36 2.92
C GLY A 272 -18.81 25.56 1.94
N GLY A 273 -18.82 26.67 1.21
CA GLY A 273 -17.75 27.06 0.32
C GLY A 273 -17.73 28.57 0.11
N ASN A 274 -16.58 29.10 -0.25
CA ASN A 274 -16.47 30.45 -0.77
C ASN A 274 -15.48 30.47 -1.91
N TYR A 275 -15.62 31.50 -2.74
CA TYR A 275 -14.62 31.85 -3.72
C TYR A 275 -14.35 33.35 -3.67
N CYS A 276 -13.13 33.71 -4.01
CA CYS A 276 -12.65 35.06 -4.07
C CYS A 276 -11.89 35.21 -5.38
N PHE A 277 -12.12 36.33 -6.08
CA PHE A 277 -11.41 36.63 -7.32
C PHE A 277 -10.68 37.97 -7.22
N LEU A 278 -9.56 38.08 -7.93
CA LEU A 278 -8.76 39.28 -8.07
C LEU A 278 -8.27 39.38 -9.52
N SER A 279 -8.29 40.59 -10.09
CA SER A 279 -7.63 40.90 -11.35
C SER A 279 -6.80 42.18 -11.20
N PRO A 280 -5.78 42.41 -12.04
CA PRO A 280 -4.96 43.64 -12.00
C PRO A 280 -5.75 44.94 -12.16
N ALA A 281 -6.95 44.88 -12.75
CA ALA A 281 -7.84 46.03 -12.91
C ALA A 281 -8.69 46.32 -11.66
N LEU A 282 -8.83 45.35 -10.75
CA LEU A 282 -9.62 45.49 -9.54
C LEU A 282 -8.77 45.99 -8.37
N THR A 283 -9.30 46.98 -7.66
CA THR A 283 -8.67 47.55 -6.46
C THR A 283 -9.10 46.85 -5.17
N THR A 284 -10.06 45.93 -5.24
CA THR A 284 -10.59 45.17 -4.10
C THR A 284 -10.89 43.73 -4.49
N SER A 285 -10.75 42.80 -3.54
CA SER A 285 -11.12 41.40 -3.72
C SER A 285 -12.64 41.22 -3.56
N SER A 286 -13.29 40.55 -4.50
CA SER A 286 -14.71 40.20 -4.38
C SER A 286 -14.85 38.82 -3.75
N ASN A 287 -15.26 38.78 -2.49
CA ASN A 287 -15.54 37.54 -1.77
C ASN A 287 -17.03 37.16 -1.92
N HIS A 288 -17.31 35.91 -2.22
CA HIS A 288 -18.67 35.39 -2.31
C HIS A 288 -18.91 34.39 -1.17
N ASP A 289 -19.28 34.92 0.00
CA ASP A 289 -19.53 34.16 1.23
C ASP A 289 -20.89 33.42 1.25
N ALA A 290 -21.77 33.70 0.28
CA ALA A 290 -23.09 33.07 0.17
C ALA A 290 -23.03 31.53 0.12
N GLY A 291 -21.90 30.94 -0.30
CA GLY A 291 -21.70 29.49 -0.30
C GLY A 291 -21.62 28.85 1.10
N TRP A 292 -21.61 29.63 2.18
CA TRP A 292 -21.80 29.16 3.56
C TRP A 292 -23.27 29.10 4.00
N THR A 293 -24.19 29.68 3.20
CA THR A 293 -25.65 29.64 3.45
C THR A 293 -26.39 28.69 2.50
N SER A 294 -25.92 28.58 1.26
CA SER A 294 -26.32 27.56 0.29
C SER A 294 -25.08 26.76 -0.08
N PRO A 295 -25.01 25.44 0.16
CA PRO A 295 -23.78 24.70 -0.04
C PRO A 295 -23.32 24.71 -1.50
N ILE A 296 -22.12 25.24 -1.75
CA ILE A 296 -21.45 25.26 -3.07
C ILE A 296 -20.13 24.49 -2.95
N PRO A 297 -19.75 23.66 -3.95
CA PRO A 297 -18.46 23.00 -3.95
C PRO A 297 -17.29 23.99 -4.04
N CYS A 298 -16.12 23.58 -3.55
CA CYS A 298 -14.87 24.27 -3.88
C CYS A 298 -14.70 24.30 -5.41
N THR A 299 -14.44 25.44 -6.01
CA THR A 299 -14.18 25.51 -7.46
C THR A 299 -12.74 25.08 -7.71
N ILE A 300 -12.53 24.14 -8.65
CA ILE A 300 -11.17 23.78 -9.07
C ILE A 300 -10.73 24.83 -10.08
N PHE A 301 -11.32 24.85 -11.28
CA PHE A 301 -11.08 25.91 -12.23
C PHE A 301 -12.20 26.11 -13.24
N THR A 302 -12.27 27.31 -13.79
CA THR A 302 -12.94 27.61 -15.06
C THR A 302 -12.07 28.60 -15.80
N ASN A 303 -12.01 28.50 -17.12
CA ASN A 303 -11.22 29.43 -17.90
C ASN A 303 -11.96 30.72 -18.26
N ASN A 304 -13.21 30.93 -17.79
CA ASN A 304 -14.07 32.13 -17.92
C ASN A 304 -14.31 32.70 -19.33
N TYR A 305 -13.30 32.79 -20.19
CA TYR A 305 -13.35 33.13 -21.61
C TYR A 305 -12.71 32.06 -22.49
N VAL A 306 -13.05 32.13 -23.77
CA VAL A 306 -12.48 31.27 -24.82
C VAL A 306 -11.02 31.68 -25.06
N ASN A 307 -10.14 30.69 -25.31
CA ASN A 307 -8.68 30.84 -25.44
C ASN A 307 -7.90 31.11 -24.14
N ASP A 308 -8.50 31.02 -22.97
CA ASP A 308 -7.76 31.22 -21.72
C ASP A 308 -7.00 29.96 -21.30
N VAL A 309 -5.78 30.19 -20.78
CA VAL A 309 -4.96 29.18 -20.12
C VAL A 309 -5.12 29.29 -18.62
N THR A 310 -5.23 28.15 -17.95
CA THR A 310 -5.33 28.08 -16.49
C THR A 310 -4.28 27.14 -15.91
N VAL A 311 -3.74 27.49 -14.75
CA VAL A 311 -3.01 26.55 -13.89
C VAL A 311 -3.67 26.54 -12.52
N THR A 312 -3.97 25.35 -12.02
CA THR A 312 -4.65 25.19 -10.73
C THR A 312 -3.92 24.20 -9.84
N THR A 313 -3.76 24.59 -8.58
CA THR A 313 -3.34 23.72 -7.50
C THR A 313 -4.41 23.69 -6.43
N LEU A 314 -4.67 22.50 -5.90
CA LEU A 314 -5.62 22.30 -4.84
C LEU A 314 -5.01 21.41 -3.75
N THR A 315 -5.31 21.73 -2.51
CA THR A 315 -4.96 20.95 -1.33
C THR A 315 -6.20 20.60 -0.55
N ALA A 316 -6.15 19.43 0.09
CA ALA A 316 -7.19 18.97 0.99
C ALA A 316 -6.56 18.48 2.30
N SER A 317 -7.28 18.63 3.41
CA SER A 317 -6.99 17.98 4.68
C SER A 317 -8.21 17.19 5.14
N PHE A 318 -8.00 15.96 5.60
CA PHE A 318 -9.05 15.03 5.94
C PHE A 318 -9.15 14.81 7.45
N ASP A 319 -10.36 14.92 7.97
CA ASP A 319 -10.76 14.40 9.27
C ASP A 319 -11.78 13.27 9.06
N HIS A 320 -11.24 12.07 8.83
CA HIS A 320 -12.04 10.87 8.63
C HIS A 320 -12.80 10.43 9.89
N SER A 321 -12.41 10.89 11.09
CA SER A 321 -13.18 10.62 12.32
C SER A 321 -14.50 11.39 12.33
N GLN A 322 -14.50 12.58 11.75
CA GLN A 322 -15.69 13.41 11.52
C GLN A 322 -16.30 13.22 10.13
N LEU A 323 -15.74 12.31 9.32
CA LEU A 323 -16.10 12.08 7.93
C LEU A 323 -16.15 13.39 7.11
N ARG A 324 -15.18 14.28 7.31
CA ARG A 324 -15.14 15.55 6.59
C ARG A 324 -13.73 15.94 6.17
N SER A 325 -13.64 16.98 5.36
CA SER A 325 -12.38 17.55 4.90
C SER A 325 -12.50 19.04 4.61
N LEU A 326 -11.37 19.73 4.73
CA LEU A 326 -11.20 21.12 4.30
C LEU A 326 -10.43 21.14 2.97
N TRP A 327 -10.89 21.93 2.02
CA TRP A 327 -10.32 22.05 0.68
C TRP A 327 -9.96 23.49 0.37
N GLN A 328 -8.87 23.69 -0.36
CA GLN A 328 -8.43 24.99 -0.86
C GLN A 328 -7.90 24.85 -2.28
N SER A 329 -8.37 25.71 -3.18
CA SER A 329 -7.97 25.79 -4.59
C SER A 329 -7.38 27.16 -4.90
N TYR A 330 -6.31 27.16 -5.68
CA TYR A 330 -5.61 28.33 -6.18
C TYR A 330 -5.45 28.19 -7.69
N GLN A 331 -6.09 29.08 -8.44
CA GLN A 331 -5.99 29.16 -9.89
C GLN A 331 -5.36 30.49 -10.29
N ALA A 332 -4.52 30.44 -11.31
CA ALA A 332 -4.13 31.59 -12.11
C ALA A 332 -4.56 31.38 -13.56
N GLU A 333 -5.04 32.45 -14.19
CA GLU A 333 -5.57 32.49 -15.54
C GLU A 333 -4.92 33.59 -16.37
N HIS A 334 -4.76 33.34 -17.67
CA HIS A 334 -4.32 34.33 -18.64
C HIS A 334 -4.90 34.03 -20.03
N MET A 335 -5.26 35.06 -20.79
CA MET A 335 -5.70 34.88 -22.17
C MET A 335 -4.52 34.54 -23.09
N LEU A 336 -4.63 33.45 -23.85
CA LEU A 336 -3.56 33.00 -24.74
C LEU A 336 -3.20 34.08 -25.77
N GLY A 337 -1.92 34.47 -25.77
CA GLY A 337 -1.39 35.47 -26.72
C GLY A 337 -1.69 36.92 -26.35
N SER A 338 -2.30 37.17 -25.17
CA SER A 338 -2.46 38.53 -24.67
C SER A 338 -1.11 39.16 -24.32
N THR A 339 -0.99 40.45 -24.57
CA THR A 339 0.15 41.29 -24.14
C THR A 339 -0.22 42.23 -23.00
N SER A 340 -1.47 42.14 -22.52
CA SER A 340 -2.02 42.95 -21.43
C SER A 340 -2.53 42.06 -20.31
N ALA A 341 -2.24 42.44 -19.07
CA ALA A 341 -2.66 41.70 -17.87
C ALA A 341 -4.11 42.01 -17.44
N VAL A 342 -4.88 42.75 -18.24
CA VAL A 342 -6.25 43.18 -17.90
C VAL A 342 -7.21 42.00 -17.82
N SER A 343 -6.92 40.91 -18.54
CA SER A 343 -7.66 39.63 -18.52
C SER A 343 -7.16 38.65 -17.46
N ASP A 344 -6.14 38.99 -16.67
CA ASP A 344 -5.51 38.03 -15.77
C ASP A 344 -6.32 37.92 -14.49
N GLU A 345 -6.64 36.68 -14.10
CA GLU A 345 -7.45 36.42 -12.92
C GLU A 345 -6.73 35.46 -11.96
N LEU A 346 -6.84 35.78 -10.67
CA LEU A 346 -6.49 34.90 -9.58
C LEU A 346 -7.76 34.47 -8.87
N LEU A 347 -8.03 33.17 -8.87
CA LEU A 347 -9.16 32.58 -8.16
C LEU A 347 -8.67 31.81 -6.94
N PHE A 348 -9.34 32.07 -5.82
CA PHE A 348 -9.13 31.38 -4.56
C PHE A 348 -10.46 30.77 -4.17
N SER A 349 -10.50 29.46 -3.94
CA SER A 349 -11.70 28.78 -3.46
C SER A 349 -11.38 27.95 -2.23
N MET A 350 -12.33 27.83 -1.32
CA MET A 350 -12.25 26.87 -0.23
C MET A 350 -13.62 26.31 0.09
N GLY A 351 -13.65 25.16 0.75
CA GLY A 351 -14.88 24.62 1.27
C GLY A 351 -14.69 23.43 2.18
N ILE A 352 -15.77 23.06 2.87
CA ILE A 352 -15.83 21.89 3.73
C ILE A 352 -16.72 20.85 3.06
N LYS A 353 -16.23 19.62 3.04
CA LYS A 353 -16.92 18.49 2.44
C LYS A 353 -17.09 17.37 3.44
N ASN A 354 -18.32 16.87 3.59
CA ASN A 354 -18.64 15.60 4.22
C ASN A 354 -18.45 14.45 3.22
N HIS A 355 -17.94 13.31 3.72
CA HIS A 355 -17.63 12.11 2.95
C HIS A 355 -18.66 11.02 3.21
N PRO A 356 -19.66 10.82 2.31
CA PRO A 356 -20.49 9.64 2.36
C PRO A 356 -19.65 8.37 2.18
N VAL A 357 -20.10 7.26 2.76
CA VAL A 357 -19.41 5.96 2.72
C VAL A 357 -19.06 5.54 1.29
N ALA A 358 -19.94 5.84 0.32
CA ALA A 358 -19.74 5.51 -1.09
C ALA A 358 -18.45 6.11 -1.68
N GLU A 359 -17.99 7.27 -1.22
CA GLU A 359 -16.77 7.91 -1.74
C GLU A 359 -15.49 7.16 -1.42
N TYR A 360 -15.48 6.38 -0.33
CA TYR A 360 -14.35 5.50 -0.04
C TYR A 360 -14.30 4.28 -0.96
N ALA A 361 -15.37 4.00 -1.71
CA ALA A 361 -15.40 3.00 -2.77
C ALA A 361 -15.18 3.65 -4.14
N SER A 362 -16.01 4.61 -4.54
CA SER A 362 -15.98 5.21 -5.87
C SER A 362 -14.91 6.28 -6.06
N GLY A 363 -14.44 6.92 -4.99
CA GLY A 363 -13.67 8.17 -5.03
C GLY A 363 -14.56 9.41 -5.03
N ILE A 364 -13.92 10.58 -4.91
CA ILE A 364 -14.56 11.90 -4.90
C ILE A 364 -14.78 12.36 -6.34
N ALA A 365 -16.03 12.61 -6.72
CA ALA A 365 -16.37 12.99 -8.09
C ALA A 365 -15.94 14.43 -8.44
N VAL A 366 -15.25 14.56 -9.57
CA VAL A 366 -14.88 15.82 -10.19
C VAL A 366 -15.41 15.82 -11.62
N ASN A 367 -16.32 16.75 -11.91
CA ASN A 367 -16.88 16.95 -13.23
C ASN A 367 -15.95 17.83 -14.07
N PHE A 368 -15.88 17.53 -15.36
CA PHE A 368 -15.21 18.36 -16.34
C PHE A 368 -16.13 18.59 -17.55
N SER A 369 -16.00 19.75 -18.18
CA SER A 369 -16.77 20.13 -19.36
C SER A 369 -15.88 20.80 -20.41
N ALA A 370 -16.19 20.55 -21.69
CA ALA A 370 -15.47 21.10 -22.83
C ALA A 370 -13.94 20.92 -22.74
N ALA A 371 -13.50 19.84 -22.09
CA ALA A 371 -12.10 19.58 -21.81
C ALA A 371 -11.32 19.30 -23.10
N VAL A 372 -10.15 19.93 -23.23
CA VAL A 372 -9.17 19.59 -24.26
C VAL A 372 -7.83 19.36 -23.57
N ASN A 373 -7.41 18.09 -23.50
CA ASN A 373 -6.17 17.63 -22.86
C ASN A 373 -5.98 18.05 -21.39
N ILE A 374 -7.06 18.27 -20.63
CA ILE A 374 -6.95 18.61 -19.21
C ILE A 374 -6.28 17.45 -18.47
N SER A 375 -5.19 17.75 -17.77
CA SER A 375 -4.41 16.79 -16.99
C SER A 375 -4.72 16.92 -15.51
N PHE A 376 -5.07 15.79 -14.88
CA PHE A 376 -5.23 15.63 -13.45
C PHE A 376 -4.01 14.90 -12.88
N SER A 377 -3.48 15.39 -11.77
CA SER A 377 -2.47 14.70 -10.96
C SER A 377 -2.88 14.77 -9.49
N TRP A 378 -3.29 13.63 -8.94
CA TRP A 378 -3.79 13.46 -7.57
C TRP A 378 -2.79 12.67 -6.73
N GLU A 379 -2.58 13.08 -5.48
CA GLU A 379 -1.70 12.42 -4.53
C GLU A 379 -2.33 12.39 -3.13
N LEU A 380 -2.39 11.21 -2.52
CA LEU A 380 -2.82 11.05 -1.12
C LEU A 380 -1.63 11.18 -0.15
N ILE A 381 -1.80 12.11 0.77
CA ILE A 381 -1.08 12.43 2.00
C ILE A 381 -1.32 11.43 3.13
N ARG A 382 -0.42 10.53 3.53
CA ARG A 382 -0.64 9.62 4.67
C ARG A 382 0.20 9.99 5.89
#